data_AF-A0A9E4XSR5-F1
#
_entry.id   AF-A0A9E4XSR5-F1
#
_cell.length_a   1.000
_cell.length_b   1.000
_cell.length_c   1.000
_cell.angle_alpha   90.00
_cell.angle_beta   90.00
_cell.angle_gamma   90.00
#
_symmetry.space_group_name_H-M   'P 1'
#
loop_
_entity.id
_entity.type
_entity.pdbx_description
1 polymer ?
#
loop_
_entity_poly.entity_id
_entity_poly.type
_entity_poly.pdbx_seq_one_letter_code
_entity_poly.pdbx_strand_id
1 'polypeptide(L)'
;MRRGRVFILLALILLVGAVAAFLALGGIGGGAGGDQPTPAPTPVGEAEIVIAAQSISRGSIIPPESVFISPYPADYKVETMMDDIGQVVGKRARMDIGRGVPITENMITDQAGDLFAVGSDASLAIPRGFTAIALPMDRFSGVAFALREGDQVDVLVTMLIIDLDTDFQSELPNEGMFLFNSDGELLSAVSCRAVQTSDTGELVCAATDSLPTIGLLQFDQFSGQDFYVGPSGPQRPRLVTQRLITNSTVLGVGEFALEIEGETVELIGETPEEGVGAPQGQAGAEQGVPVIIPPDIITLIVTPQDALAINWAINGGLDLTLTLRSPNDPTPEIETDSVTLQFLIDNYDIAIPSKLPYGTEPRLTAPDLVFPPDLDFKPTPVP
;
A
#
# COMPACT_ATOMS: atom_id res chain seq x y z
N MET A 1 7.86 -74.15 -96.75
CA MET A 1 6.70 -73.96 -95.86
C MET A 1 7.11 -73.71 -94.39
N ARG A 2 7.92 -72.67 -94.08
CA ARG A 2 8.34 -72.37 -92.68
C ARG A 2 8.25 -70.91 -92.25
N ARG A 3 7.96 -69.95 -93.16
CA ARG A 3 7.89 -68.51 -92.82
C ARG A 3 6.47 -67.98 -92.55
N GLY A 4 5.41 -68.66 -92.99
CA GLY A 4 4.02 -68.26 -92.73
C GLY A 4 3.51 -68.57 -91.30
N ARG A 5 4.06 -69.59 -90.64
CA ARG A 5 3.64 -69.97 -89.27
C ARG A 5 4.16 -69.03 -88.18
N VAL A 6 5.28 -68.35 -88.43
CA VAL A 6 5.88 -67.41 -87.46
C VAL A 6 5.05 -66.13 -87.36
N PHE A 7 4.55 -65.59 -88.49
CA PHE A 7 3.68 -64.42 -88.47
C PHE A 7 2.31 -64.70 -87.85
N ILE A 8 1.76 -65.91 -88.03
CA ILE A 8 0.49 -66.30 -87.40
C ILE A 8 0.65 -66.45 -85.87
N LEU A 9 1.76 -67.02 -85.40
CA LEU A 9 2.04 -67.12 -83.97
C LEU A 9 2.29 -65.75 -83.33
N LEU A 10 2.99 -64.85 -84.02
CA LEU A 10 3.23 -63.48 -83.53
C LEU A 10 1.92 -62.68 -83.44
N ALA A 11 1.03 -62.80 -84.44
CA ALA A 11 -0.29 -62.17 -84.42
C ALA A 11 -1.18 -62.73 -83.30
N LEU A 12 -1.11 -64.05 -83.03
CA LEU A 12 -1.90 -64.69 -81.97
C LEU A 12 -1.42 -64.29 -80.57
N ILE A 13 -0.10 -64.16 -80.36
CA ILE A 13 0.47 -63.69 -79.09
C ILE A 13 0.10 -62.23 -78.83
N LEU A 14 0.11 -61.38 -79.87
CA LEU A 14 -0.28 -59.97 -79.76
C LEU A 14 -1.78 -59.83 -79.45
N LEU A 15 -2.63 -60.69 -80.04
CA LEU A 15 -4.06 -60.72 -79.77
C LEU A 15 -4.38 -61.18 -78.35
N VAL A 16 -3.69 -62.20 -77.83
CA VAL A 16 -3.84 -62.65 -76.43
C VAL A 16 -3.33 -61.59 -75.45
N GLY A 17 -2.24 -60.89 -75.78
CA GLY A 17 -1.75 -59.76 -74.98
C GLY A 17 -2.73 -58.60 -74.91
N ALA A 18 -3.40 -58.28 -76.02
CA ALA A 18 -4.42 -57.22 -76.07
C ALA A 18 -5.68 -57.57 -75.27
N VAL A 19 -6.11 -58.85 -75.29
CA VAL A 19 -7.27 -59.32 -74.50
C VAL A 19 -6.94 -59.32 -72.99
N ALA A 20 -5.74 -59.71 -72.60
CA ALA A 20 -5.30 -59.67 -71.21
C ALA A 20 -5.21 -58.23 -70.67
N ALA A 21 -4.71 -57.28 -71.48
CA ALA A 21 -4.68 -55.87 -71.12
C ALA A 21 -6.10 -55.26 -71.00
N PHE A 22 -7.02 -55.65 -71.89
CA PHE A 22 -8.42 -55.19 -71.84
C PHE A 22 -9.16 -55.72 -70.60
N LEU A 23 -8.94 -56.98 -70.20
CA LEU A 23 -9.53 -57.53 -68.97
C LEU A 23 -8.93 -56.95 -67.70
N ALA A 24 -7.64 -56.56 -67.72
CA ALA A 24 -6.99 -55.90 -66.58
C ALA A 24 -7.44 -54.44 -66.41
N LEU A 25 -7.72 -53.71 -67.49
CA LEU A 25 -8.25 -52.34 -67.42
C LEU A 25 -9.78 -52.28 -67.21
N GLY A 26 -10.53 -53.33 -67.57
CA GLY A 26 -11.98 -53.41 -67.32
C GLY A 26 -12.39 -53.77 -65.89
N GLY A 27 -11.42 -54.12 -65.02
CA GLY A 27 -11.67 -54.59 -63.65
C GLY A 27 -11.57 -53.53 -62.54
N ILE A 28 -11.32 -52.25 -62.87
CA ILE A 28 -11.12 -51.17 -61.89
C ILE A 28 -12.23 -50.11 -62.02
N GLY A 29 -13.48 -50.58 -62.06
CA GLY A 29 -14.66 -49.72 -62.26
C GLY A 29 -15.91 -50.25 -61.56
N GLY A 30 -15.74 -50.83 -60.37
CA GLY A 30 -16.82 -51.46 -59.60
C GLY A 30 -16.61 -51.32 -58.10
N GLY A 31 -16.36 -50.09 -57.63
CA GLY A 31 -16.50 -49.75 -56.21
C GLY A 31 -17.98 -49.79 -55.86
N ALA A 32 -18.45 -50.94 -55.40
CA ALA A 32 -19.70 -51.05 -54.68
C ALA A 32 -19.59 -50.17 -53.44
N GLY A 33 -20.21 -48.99 -53.49
CA GLY A 33 -20.53 -48.22 -52.30
C GLY A 33 -21.44 -49.09 -51.43
N GLY A 34 -20.83 -49.81 -50.48
CA GLY A 34 -21.57 -50.29 -49.34
C GLY A 34 -22.06 -49.06 -48.60
N ASP A 35 -23.37 -48.85 -48.58
CA ASP A 35 -24.02 -48.08 -47.54
C ASP A 35 -23.64 -48.72 -46.20
N GLN A 36 -22.56 -48.22 -45.59
CA GLN A 36 -22.48 -48.25 -44.15
C GLN A 36 -23.68 -47.44 -43.66
N PRO A 37 -24.60 -47.99 -42.85
CA PRO A 37 -25.52 -47.15 -42.12
C PRO A 37 -24.66 -46.17 -41.32
N THR A 38 -24.77 -44.89 -41.65
CA THR A 38 -24.29 -43.82 -40.78
C THR A 38 -24.84 -44.14 -39.39
N PRO A 39 -24.01 -44.22 -38.34
CA PRO A 39 -24.54 -44.35 -37.00
C PRO A 39 -25.50 -43.17 -36.82
N ALA A 40 -26.79 -43.46 -36.61
CA ALA A 40 -27.74 -42.44 -36.21
C ALA A 40 -27.12 -41.73 -34.99
N PRO A 41 -27.02 -40.40 -34.97
CA PRO A 41 -26.52 -39.70 -33.80
C PRO A 41 -27.37 -40.17 -32.63
N THR A 42 -26.73 -40.78 -31.64
CA THR A 42 -27.36 -41.06 -30.35
C THR A 42 -27.98 -39.73 -29.90
N PRO A 43 -29.29 -39.64 -29.63
CA PRO A 43 -29.89 -38.40 -29.18
C PRO A 43 -29.15 -37.99 -27.91
N VAL A 44 -28.36 -36.91 -28.01
CA VAL A 44 -27.75 -36.27 -26.84
C VAL A 44 -28.92 -35.86 -25.98
N GLY A 45 -29.01 -36.38 -24.76
CA GLY A 45 -30.09 -35.99 -23.86
C GLY A 45 -30.09 -34.46 -23.74
N GLU A 46 -31.27 -33.85 -23.85
CA GLU A 46 -31.43 -32.43 -23.53
C GLU A 46 -31.79 -32.33 -22.06
N ALA A 47 -31.03 -31.56 -21.30
CA ALA A 47 -31.33 -31.18 -19.94
C ALA A 47 -31.83 -29.74 -19.91
N GLU A 48 -32.81 -29.46 -19.07
CA GLU A 48 -33.32 -28.10 -18.87
C GLU A 48 -32.43 -27.37 -17.86
N ILE A 49 -32.03 -26.14 -18.19
CA ILE A 49 -31.31 -25.23 -17.29
C ILE A 49 -31.91 -23.82 -17.35
N VAL A 50 -31.72 -23.06 -16.27
CA VAL A 50 -32.14 -21.66 -16.15
C VAL A 50 -31.06 -20.73 -16.69
N ILE A 51 -31.42 -19.86 -17.62
CA ILE A 51 -30.53 -18.88 -18.27
C ILE A 51 -31.07 -17.46 -18.04
N ALA A 52 -30.17 -16.50 -17.91
CA ALA A 52 -30.52 -15.08 -17.82
C ALA A 52 -31.07 -14.53 -19.16
N ALA A 53 -32.30 -14.02 -19.15
CA ALA A 53 -32.96 -13.36 -20.29
C ALA A 53 -32.43 -11.95 -20.55
N GLN A 54 -32.00 -11.27 -19.49
CA GLN A 54 -31.43 -9.91 -19.48
C GLN A 54 -30.24 -9.84 -18.51
N SER A 55 -29.45 -8.77 -18.57
CA SER A 55 -28.38 -8.56 -17.58
C SER A 55 -28.97 -8.30 -16.20
N ILE A 56 -28.50 -9.04 -15.20
CA ILE A 56 -28.91 -8.91 -13.79
C ILE A 56 -27.73 -8.37 -13.02
N SER A 57 -27.87 -7.15 -12.48
CA SER A 57 -26.82 -6.53 -11.67
C SER A 57 -26.66 -7.23 -10.31
N ARG A 58 -25.44 -7.22 -9.78
CA ARG A 58 -25.11 -7.69 -8.43
C ARG A 58 -26.05 -7.05 -7.41
N GLY A 59 -26.45 -7.84 -6.41
CA GLY A 59 -27.28 -7.41 -5.29
C GLY A 59 -28.76 -7.23 -5.64
N SER A 60 -29.13 -7.18 -6.93
CA SER A 60 -30.54 -7.09 -7.35
C SER A 60 -31.29 -8.39 -7.06
N ILE A 61 -32.58 -8.27 -6.74
CA ILE A 61 -33.49 -9.41 -6.63
C ILE A 61 -33.81 -9.86 -8.06
N ILE A 62 -33.66 -11.15 -8.35
CA ILE A 62 -33.91 -11.71 -9.67
C ILE A 62 -35.42 -11.73 -9.93
N PRO A 63 -35.93 -10.89 -10.84
CA PRO A 63 -37.35 -10.88 -11.13
C PRO A 63 -37.71 -11.98 -12.13
N PRO A 64 -38.96 -12.49 -12.14
CA PRO A 64 -39.35 -13.65 -12.96
C PRO A 64 -39.17 -13.45 -14.47
N GLU A 65 -39.23 -12.21 -14.96
CA GLU A 65 -39.01 -11.87 -16.36
C GLU A 65 -37.54 -11.88 -16.80
N SER A 66 -36.61 -11.95 -15.83
CA SER A 66 -35.16 -11.92 -16.11
C SER A 66 -34.54 -13.29 -16.38
N VAL A 67 -35.30 -14.37 -16.25
CA VAL A 67 -34.81 -15.75 -16.37
C VAL A 67 -35.79 -16.61 -17.18
N PHE A 68 -35.27 -17.61 -17.89
CA PHE A 68 -36.09 -18.58 -18.61
C PHE A 68 -35.38 -19.94 -18.69
N ILE A 69 -36.15 -21.01 -18.93
CA ILE A 69 -35.60 -22.35 -19.15
C ILE A 69 -35.22 -22.50 -20.62
N SER A 70 -34.01 -22.98 -20.88
CA SER A 70 -33.55 -23.33 -22.22
C SER A 70 -33.07 -24.78 -22.23
N PRO A 71 -33.32 -25.54 -23.32
CA PRO A 71 -32.70 -26.84 -23.51
C PRO A 71 -31.20 -26.66 -23.61
N TYR A 72 -30.46 -27.52 -22.91
CA TYR A 72 -29.00 -27.53 -22.86
C TYR A 72 -28.50 -28.98 -23.00
N PRO A 73 -27.41 -29.22 -23.75
CA PRO A 73 -26.89 -30.58 -23.91
C PRO A 73 -26.52 -31.21 -22.56
N ALA A 74 -27.10 -32.38 -22.24
CA ALA A 74 -26.93 -33.02 -20.94
C ALA A 74 -25.47 -33.35 -20.61
N ASP A 75 -24.65 -33.64 -21.61
CA ASP A 75 -23.21 -33.92 -21.45
C ASP A 75 -22.41 -32.72 -20.92
N TYR A 76 -22.96 -31.50 -21.04
CA TYR A 76 -22.33 -30.25 -20.59
C TYR A 76 -23.00 -29.69 -19.32
N LYS A 77 -24.10 -30.29 -18.82
CA LYS A 77 -24.75 -29.83 -17.60
C LYS A 77 -23.85 -30.14 -16.41
N VAL A 78 -23.52 -29.11 -15.64
CA VAL A 78 -22.78 -29.23 -14.37
C VAL A 78 -23.80 -29.24 -13.23
N GLU A 79 -23.51 -29.94 -12.14
CA GLU A 79 -24.41 -30.06 -10.98
C GLU A 79 -24.81 -28.69 -10.38
N THR A 80 -23.94 -27.70 -10.51
CA THR A 80 -24.18 -26.34 -10.00
C THR A 80 -25.14 -25.52 -10.84
N MET A 81 -25.53 -25.96 -12.05
CA MET A 81 -26.48 -25.24 -12.91
C MET A 81 -27.91 -25.46 -12.43
N MET A 82 -28.65 -24.36 -12.26
CA MET A 82 -30.04 -24.39 -11.82
C MET A 82 -30.93 -24.93 -12.93
N ASP A 83 -31.88 -25.80 -12.58
CA ASP A 83 -32.85 -26.40 -13.51
C ASP A 83 -34.30 -26.00 -13.26
N ASP A 84 -34.59 -25.39 -12.11
CA ASP A 84 -35.91 -24.85 -11.79
C ASP A 84 -35.88 -23.33 -11.61
N ILE A 85 -36.81 -22.64 -12.28
CA ILE A 85 -37.01 -21.19 -12.15
C ILE A 85 -37.40 -20.82 -10.72
N GLY A 86 -38.16 -21.67 -10.03
CA GLY A 86 -38.59 -21.45 -8.64
C GLY A 86 -37.43 -21.33 -7.66
N GLN A 87 -36.29 -21.94 -7.97
CA GLN A 87 -35.06 -21.87 -7.17
C GLN A 87 -34.25 -20.60 -7.42
N VAL A 88 -34.57 -19.82 -8.46
CA VAL A 88 -33.79 -18.65 -8.87
C VAL A 88 -34.57 -17.36 -8.64
N VAL A 89 -35.86 -17.36 -8.92
CA VAL A 89 -36.72 -16.18 -8.79
C VAL A 89 -36.88 -15.77 -7.33
N GLY A 90 -36.67 -14.50 -7.05
CA GLY A 90 -36.73 -13.96 -5.68
C GLY A 90 -35.40 -14.07 -4.91
N LYS A 91 -34.42 -14.82 -5.42
CA LYS A 91 -33.04 -14.80 -4.90
C LYS A 91 -32.32 -13.53 -5.33
N ARG A 92 -31.19 -13.21 -4.69
CA ARG A 92 -30.34 -12.07 -5.05
C ARG A 92 -29.07 -12.51 -5.75
N ALA A 93 -28.63 -11.76 -6.75
CA ALA A 93 -27.40 -12.05 -7.49
C ALA A 93 -26.15 -11.69 -6.64
N ARG A 94 -25.21 -12.63 -6.50
CA ARG A 94 -23.91 -12.41 -5.82
C ARG A 94 -22.90 -11.65 -6.70
N MET A 95 -23.10 -11.69 -8.01
CA MET A 95 -22.24 -11.07 -9.02
C MET A 95 -23.10 -10.55 -10.17
N ASP A 96 -22.51 -9.78 -11.09
CA ASP A 96 -23.20 -9.38 -12.31
C ASP A 96 -23.36 -10.59 -13.24
N ILE A 97 -24.60 -10.85 -13.65
CA ILE A 97 -24.96 -11.97 -14.52
C ILE A 97 -25.32 -11.40 -15.89
N GLY A 98 -24.49 -11.68 -16.89
CA GLY A 98 -24.75 -11.28 -18.27
C GLY A 98 -25.95 -12.02 -18.89
N ARG A 99 -26.57 -11.40 -19.91
CA ARG A 99 -27.62 -12.05 -20.71
C ARG A 99 -27.08 -13.29 -21.42
N GLY A 100 -27.85 -14.38 -21.38
CA GLY A 100 -27.51 -15.67 -22.00
C GLY A 100 -26.60 -16.56 -21.14
N VAL A 101 -26.24 -16.14 -19.93
CA VAL A 101 -25.40 -16.93 -19.01
C VAL A 101 -26.27 -17.92 -18.22
N PRO A 102 -25.88 -19.21 -18.15
CA PRO A 102 -26.48 -20.18 -17.24
C PRO A 102 -26.34 -19.76 -15.78
N ILE A 103 -27.44 -19.78 -15.03
CA ILE A 103 -27.42 -19.42 -13.62
C ILE A 103 -26.98 -20.63 -12.79
N THR A 104 -26.00 -20.41 -11.92
CA THR A 104 -25.49 -21.44 -11.01
C THR A 104 -25.77 -21.10 -9.55
N GLU A 105 -25.72 -22.10 -8.67
CA GLU A 105 -25.95 -21.94 -7.23
C GLU A 105 -25.05 -20.86 -6.60
N ASN A 106 -23.78 -20.80 -7.03
CA ASN A 106 -22.78 -19.84 -6.55
C ASN A 106 -23.02 -18.40 -7.03
N MET A 107 -23.95 -18.18 -7.95
CA MET A 107 -24.27 -16.85 -8.49
C MET A 107 -25.43 -16.19 -7.74
N ILE A 108 -26.12 -16.93 -6.86
CA ILE A 108 -27.34 -16.48 -6.19
C ILE A 108 -27.28 -16.71 -4.68
N THR A 109 -28.02 -15.93 -3.91
CA THR A 109 -28.14 -16.07 -2.45
C THR A 109 -29.51 -15.66 -1.94
N ASP A 110 -29.91 -16.27 -0.83
CA ASP A 110 -31.14 -15.93 -0.10
C ASP A 110 -30.89 -14.87 0.99
N GLN A 111 -29.63 -14.62 1.35
CA GLN A 111 -29.26 -13.77 2.48
C GLN A 111 -28.57 -12.49 2.03
N ALA A 112 -29.09 -11.34 2.48
CA ALA A 112 -28.51 -10.03 2.17
C ALA A 112 -27.09 -9.83 2.75
N GLY A 113 -26.73 -10.54 3.81
CA GLY A 113 -25.40 -10.47 4.45
C GLY A 113 -24.30 -11.21 3.70
N ASP A 114 -24.66 -12.05 2.73
CA ASP A 114 -23.72 -12.82 1.88
C ASP A 114 -23.50 -12.12 0.52
N LEU A 115 -23.98 -10.86 0.41
CA LEU A 115 -23.85 -9.96 -0.73
C LEU A 115 -22.77 -8.89 -0.56
N PHE A 116 -22.16 -8.79 0.62
CA PHE A 116 -20.93 -8.03 0.73
C PHE A 116 -19.93 -8.72 -0.20
N ALA A 117 -19.40 -7.95 -1.16
CA ALA A 117 -18.33 -8.41 -2.03
C ALA A 117 -17.24 -9.09 -1.21
N VAL A 118 -16.48 -9.98 -1.83
CA VAL A 118 -15.31 -10.62 -1.23
C VAL A 118 -14.25 -9.54 -0.96
N GLY A 119 -14.48 -8.69 0.05
CA GLY A 119 -13.72 -7.48 0.34
C GLY A 119 -13.44 -6.59 -0.88
N SER A 120 -12.49 -5.65 -0.72
CA SER A 120 -11.80 -5.01 -1.84
C SER A 120 -10.68 -5.90 -2.36
N ASP A 121 -10.20 -5.68 -3.58
CA ASP A 121 -9.04 -6.41 -4.11
C ASP A 121 -7.81 -6.28 -3.20
N ALA A 122 -7.62 -5.10 -2.60
CA ALA A 122 -6.57 -4.86 -1.61
C ALA A 122 -6.71 -5.79 -0.39
N SER A 123 -7.94 -6.09 0.06
CA SER A 123 -8.18 -6.99 1.18
C SER A 123 -7.94 -8.46 0.85
N LEU A 124 -8.05 -8.86 -0.43
CA LEU A 124 -7.77 -10.22 -0.89
C LEU A 124 -6.27 -10.56 -0.79
N ALA A 125 -5.41 -9.55 -0.93
CA ALA A 125 -3.96 -9.70 -0.83
C ALA A 125 -3.46 -9.81 0.63
N ILE A 126 -4.29 -9.49 1.62
CA ILE A 126 -3.90 -9.51 3.04
C ILE A 126 -3.97 -10.95 3.59
N PRO A 127 -2.85 -11.51 4.08
CA PRO A 127 -2.85 -12.83 4.71
C PRO A 127 -3.69 -12.89 5.99
N ARG A 128 -4.15 -14.09 6.36
CA ARG A 128 -4.90 -14.29 7.61
C ARG A 128 -4.06 -13.88 8.82
N GLY A 129 -4.65 -13.10 9.71
CA GLY A 129 -4.00 -12.62 10.93
C GLY A 129 -3.18 -11.34 10.76
N PHE A 130 -3.13 -10.79 9.54
CA PHE A 130 -2.52 -9.48 9.24
C PHE A 130 -3.60 -8.44 8.97
N THR A 131 -3.19 -7.17 8.99
CA THR A 131 -4.02 -6.03 8.62
C THR A 131 -3.21 -5.07 7.76
N ALA A 132 -3.90 -4.25 6.97
CA ALA A 132 -3.29 -3.15 6.24
C ALA A 132 -3.41 -1.84 7.04
N ILE A 133 -2.38 -1.00 7.00
CA ILE A 133 -2.40 0.37 7.52
C ILE A 133 -1.67 1.30 6.56
N ALA A 134 -2.25 2.48 6.34
CA ALA A 134 -1.65 3.54 5.53
C ALA A 134 -0.76 4.44 6.39
N LEU A 135 0.39 4.84 5.84
CA LEU A 135 1.34 5.75 6.44
C LEU A 135 1.66 6.88 5.46
N PRO A 136 1.88 8.11 5.95
CA PRO A 136 2.38 9.18 5.10
C PRO A 136 3.80 8.86 4.63
N MET A 137 4.11 9.21 3.40
CA MET A 137 5.45 9.12 2.83
C MET A 137 5.80 10.40 2.08
N ASP A 138 7.09 10.71 2.04
CA ASP A 138 7.66 11.72 1.18
C ASP A 138 8.84 11.12 0.40
N ARG A 139 9.58 11.97 -0.31
CA ARG A 139 10.73 11.54 -1.10
C ARG A 139 11.82 10.88 -0.24
N PHE A 140 12.01 11.30 1.01
CA PHE A 140 13.07 10.81 1.89
C PHE A 140 12.61 9.61 2.72
N SER A 141 11.44 9.71 3.37
CA SER A 141 10.85 8.62 4.13
C SER A 141 10.43 7.44 3.24
N GLY A 142 10.17 7.68 1.95
CA GLY A 142 9.77 6.70 0.95
C GLY A 142 10.87 6.15 0.05
N VAL A 143 12.15 6.24 0.43
CA VAL A 143 13.29 5.74 -0.36
C VAL A 143 13.28 6.27 -1.80
N ALA A 144 13.18 7.59 -1.97
CA ALA A 144 13.11 8.26 -3.28
C ALA A 144 11.99 7.73 -4.20
N PHE A 145 10.84 7.32 -3.62
CA PHE A 145 9.71 6.73 -4.33
C PHE A 145 10.03 5.42 -5.06
N ALA A 146 11.07 4.70 -4.61
CA ALA A 146 11.46 3.42 -5.20
C ALA A 146 10.53 2.26 -4.82
N LEU A 147 9.79 2.39 -3.71
CA LEU A 147 8.93 1.34 -3.16
C LEU A 147 7.84 0.93 -4.16
N ARG A 148 7.58 -0.38 -4.26
CA ARG A 148 6.55 -0.99 -5.11
C ARG A 148 5.77 -2.04 -4.32
N GLU A 149 4.61 -2.42 -4.85
CA GLU A 149 3.80 -3.51 -4.30
C GLU A 149 4.60 -4.81 -4.21
N GLY A 150 4.51 -5.48 -3.06
CA GLY A 150 5.24 -6.71 -2.77
C GLY A 150 6.68 -6.50 -2.26
N ASP A 151 7.20 -5.28 -2.25
CA ASP A 151 8.48 -5.00 -1.60
C ASP A 151 8.41 -5.23 -0.09
N GLN A 152 9.54 -5.60 0.49
CA GLN A 152 9.69 -5.71 1.95
C GLN A 152 10.34 -4.44 2.49
N VAL A 153 9.79 -3.91 3.57
CA VAL A 153 10.29 -2.70 4.23
C VAL A 153 10.35 -2.87 5.74
N ASP A 154 11.33 -2.21 6.33
CA ASP A 154 11.38 -1.94 7.77
C ASP A 154 10.90 -0.49 8.00
N VAL A 155 10.26 -0.24 9.14
CA VAL A 155 9.79 1.10 9.55
C VAL A 155 10.66 1.57 10.71
N LEU A 156 11.37 2.67 10.51
CA LEU A 156 12.11 3.38 11.54
C LEU A 156 11.24 4.47 12.16
N VAL A 157 11.36 4.65 13.47
CA VAL A 157 10.73 5.74 14.21
C VAL A 157 11.81 6.61 14.86
N THR A 158 11.68 7.92 14.70
CA THR A 158 12.52 8.91 15.38
C THR A 158 11.65 9.81 16.23
N MET A 159 12.09 10.06 17.47
CA MET A 159 11.32 10.86 18.42
C MET A 159 12.22 11.62 19.40
N LEU A 160 11.67 12.70 19.96
CA LEU A 160 12.29 13.49 21.01
C LEU A 160 11.67 13.12 22.37
N ILE A 161 12.52 12.88 23.36
CA ILE A 161 12.12 12.52 24.73
C ILE A 161 12.54 13.62 25.70
N ILE A 162 11.58 14.13 26.45
CA ILE A 162 11.78 15.05 27.59
C ILE A 162 11.57 14.30 28.91
N ASP A 163 12.02 14.88 30.02
CA ASP A 163 11.77 14.34 31.36
C ASP A 163 10.50 15.02 31.90
N LEU A 164 9.51 14.21 32.22
CA LEU A 164 8.26 14.66 32.80
C LEU A 164 8.20 14.32 34.29
N ASP A 165 7.53 15.17 35.05
CA ASP A 165 7.06 14.83 36.38
C ASP A 165 6.02 13.71 36.29
N THR A 166 6.15 12.67 37.12
CA THR A 166 5.30 11.49 37.03
C THR A 166 3.86 11.74 37.48
N ASP A 167 3.65 12.64 38.43
CA ASP A 167 2.35 12.90 39.03
C ASP A 167 1.58 13.96 38.23
N PHE A 168 2.26 15.01 37.78
CA PHE A 168 1.67 16.13 37.07
C PHE A 168 1.75 16.03 35.54
N GLN A 169 2.63 15.15 35.02
CA GLN A 169 2.92 15.03 33.58
C GLN A 169 3.38 16.37 32.97
N SER A 170 4.11 17.18 33.75
CA SER A 170 4.69 18.47 33.33
C SER A 170 6.18 18.36 33.02
N GLU A 171 6.70 19.20 32.12
CA GLU A 171 8.14 19.29 31.84
C GLU A 171 8.92 19.65 33.10
N LEU A 172 10.04 18.98 33.34
CA LEU A 172 10.92 19.30 34.45
C LEU A 172 11.84 20.50 34.12
N PRO A 173 12.18 21.33 35.12
CA PRO A 173 11.84 21.18 36.53
C PRO A 173 10.42 21.64 36.86
N ASN A 174 9.89 21.15 37.98
CA ASN A 174 8.66 21.70 38.53
C ASN A 174 8.89 23.09 39.13
N GLU A 175 7.81 23.85 39.20
CA GLU A 175 7.74 25.09 39.97
C GLU A 175 7.48 24.77 41.45
N GLY A 176 8.21 25.44 42.34
CA GLY A 176 8.03 25.35 43.78
C GLY A 176 7.17 26.50 44.30
N MET A 177 6.23 26.19 45.19
CA MET A 177 5.45 27.20 45.92
C MET A 177 5.86 27.25 47.40
N PHE A 178 5.70 28.43 48.00
CA PHE A 178 5.91 28.59 49.43
C PHE A 178 4.76 27.96 50.22
N LEU A 179 5.11 27.14 51.21
CA LEU A 179 4.17 26.55 52.16
C LEU A 179 4.17 27.40 53.43
N PHE A 180 2.98 27.81 53.86
CA PHE A 180 2.76 28.55 55.10
C PHE A 180 1.94 27.71 56.08
N ASN A 181 2.19 27.85 57.38
CA ASN A 181 1.30 27.29 58.40
C ASN A 181 0.04 28.17 58.58
N SER A 182 -0.88 27.71 59.42
CA SER A 182 -2.12 28.43 59.75
C SER A 182 -1.87 29.79 60.42
N ASP A 183 -0.69 29.99 60.99
CA ASP A 183 -0.28 31.22 61.67
C ASP A 183 0.46 32.19 60.71
N GLY A 184 0.61 31.82 59.43
CA GLY A 184 1.26 32.62 58.39
C GLY A 184 2.79 32.53 58.38
N GLU A 185 3.39 31.61 59.13
CA GLU A 185 4.84 31.38 59.11
C GLU A 185 5.24 30.51 57.92
N LEU A 186 6.34 30.88 57.27
CA LEU A 186 6.91 30.14 56.15
C LEU A 186 7.50 28.80 56.64
N LEU A 187 6.99 27.69 56.11
CA LEU A 187 7.43 26.32 56.42
C LEU A 187 8.38 25.73 55.38
N SER A 188 8.43 26.29 54.16
CA SER A 188 9.28 25.80 53.07
C SER A 188 10.52 26.67 52.85
N ALA A 189 11.61 26.06 52.35
CA ALA A 189 12.82 26.77 51.99
C ALA A 189 12.58 27.83 50.91
N VAL A 190 13.33 28.93 51.00
CA VAL A 190 13.24 30.06 50.07
C VAL A 190 13.82 29.64 48.71
N SER A 191 12.99 29.25 47.74
CA SER A 191 13.42 29.21 46.34
C SER A 191 13.41 30.63 45.79
N CYS A 192 14.47 31.38 46.09
CA CYS A 192 14.62 32.75 45.62
C CYS A 192 15.28 32.74 44.24
N ARG A 193 14.55 33.08 43.17
CA ARG A 193 15.14 33.17 41.82
C ARG A 193 16.13 34.34 41.70
N ALA A 194 15.88 35.43 42.44
CA ALA A 194 16.75 36.59 42.47
C ALA A 194 16.75 37.22 43.87
N VAL A 195 17.93 37.42 44.44
CA VAL A 195 18.13 38.10 45.72
C VAL A 195 18.59 39.53 45.44
N GLN A 196 17.95 40.51 46.06
CA GLN A 196 18.34 41.92 46.03
C GLN A 196 18.64 42.40 47.45
N THR A 197 19.57 43.34 47.58
CA THR A 197 19.81 44.02 48.85
C THR A 197 18.84 45.19 48.96
N SER A 198 18.02 45.21 50.02
CA SER A 198 17.14 46.33 50.32
C SER A 198 17.93 47.59 50.70
N ASP A 199 17.25 48.73 50.74
CA ASP A 199 17.81 50.00 51.23
C ASP A 199 18.29 49.92 52.70
N THR A 200 17.83 48.92 53.46
CA THR A 200 18.24 48.67 54.85
C THR A 200 19.41 47.68 54.96
N GLY A 201 19.94 47.18 53.85
CA GLY A 201 21.02 46.19 53.83
C GLY A 201 20.56 44.75 54.04
N GLU A 202 19.25 44.51 54.06
CA GLU A 202 18.66 43.18 54.20
C GLU A 202 18.60 42.48 52.84
N LEU A 203 18.86 41.18 52.80
CA LEU A 203 18.70 40.39 51.57
C LEU A 203 17.21 40.06 51.42
N VAL A 204 16.60 40.56 50.36
CA VAL A 204 15.18 40.37 50.04
C VAL A 204 15.07 39.61 48.72
N CYS A 205 14.09 38.70 48.64
CA CYS A 205 13.75 38.09 47.38
C CYS A 205 13.06 39.07 46.45
N ALA A 206 13.66 39.31 45.29
CA ALA A 206 13.02 40.07 44.24
C ALA A 206 11.85 39.26 43.69
N ALA A 207 10.67 39.88 43.65
CA ALA A 207 9.53 39.32 42.95
C ALA A 207 9.90 39.21 41.46
N THR A 208 10.07 37.99 40.98
CA THR A 208 10.18 37.70 39.54
C THR A 208 8.81 37.37 38.99
N ASP A 209 8.54 37.70 37.73
CA ASP A 209 7.25 37.42 37.07
C ASP A 209 6.95 35.91 36.92
N SER A 210 7.94 35.04 37.15
CA SER A 210 7.82 33.58 37.14
C SER A 210 7.93 32.99 38.55
N LEU A 211 7.17 31.93 38.82
CA LEU A 211 7.36 31.12 40.03
C LEU A 211 8.78 30.53 40.07
N PRO A 212 9.35 30.35 41.27
CA PRO A 212 10.69 29.81 41.39
C PRO A 212 10.68 28.30 41.12
N THR A 213 11.55 27.84 40.21
CA THR A 213 11.73 26.41 39.93
C THR A 213 12.32 25.69 41.14
N ILE A 214 11.94 24.44 41.36
CA ILE A 214 12.57 23.57 42.36
C ILE A 214 14.03 23.34 41.93
N GLY A 215 14.95 23.93 42.69
CA GLY A 215 16.38 23.79 42.48
C GLY A 215 16.96 22.59 43.23
N LEU A 216 18.12 22.11 42.77
CA LEU A 216 18.91 21.10 43.44
C LEU A 216 19.87 21.77 44.44
N LEU A 217 20.01 21.21 45.64
CA LEU A 217 21.03 21.65 46.59
C LEU A 217 22.40 21.18 46.10
N GLN A 218 23.32 22.11 45.89
CA GLN A 218 24.69 21.83 45.49
C GLN A 218 25.68 22.48 46.46
N PHE A 219 26.73 21.74 46.81
CA PHE A 219 27.82 22.22 47.65
C PHE A 219 28.99 22.68 46.78
N ASP A 220 29.48 23.89 46.99
CA ASP A 220 30.70 24.38 46.36
C ASP A 220 31.88 24.11 47.28
N GLN A 221 32.79 23.24 46.83
CA GLN A 221 33.98 22.87 47.57
C GLN A 221 34.98 24.02 47.75
N PHE A 222 34.92 25.05 46.89
CA PHE A 222 35.84 26.19 46.98
C PHE A 222 35.37 27.24 47.99
N SER A 223 34.09 27.62 47.97
CA SER A 223 33.51 28.57 48.93
C SER A 223 33.06 27.94 50.25
N GLY A 224 32.85 26.62 50.28
CA GLY A 224 32.32 25.90 51.44
C GLY A 224 30.84 26.22 51.72
N GLN A 225 30.10 26.66 50.70
CA GLN A 225 28.71 27.08 50.80
C GLN A 225 27.77 26.15 50.02
N ASP A 226 26.55 26.00 50.55
CA ASP A 226 25.44 25.36 49.84
C ASP A 226 24.66 26.40 49.03
N PHE A 227 24.32 26.06 47.80
CA PHE A 227 23.52 26.88 46.91
C PHE A 227 22.45 26.05 46.21
N TYR A 228 21.32 26.68 45.91
CA TYR A 228 20.27 26.08 45.09
C TYR A 228 20.53 26.37 43.62
N VAL A 229 20.61 25.31 42.81
CA VAL A 229 20.79 25.41 41.37
C VAL A 229 19.47 25.12 40.67
N GLY A 230 18.90 26.14 40.05
CA GLY A 230 17.81 26.00 39.08
C GLY A 230 18.36 25.83 37.66
N PRO A 231 17.55 25.37 36.70
CA PRO A 231 17.96 25.30 35.32
C PRO A 231 18.13 26.69 34.70
N SER A 232 19.05 26.77 33.75
CA SER A 232 19.37 28.01 33.03
C SER A 232 18.55 28.20 31.75
N GLY A 233 17.69 27.24 31.39
CA GLY A 233 16.86 27.27 30.19
C GLY A 233 15.83 26.13 30.17
N PRO A 234 15.00 26.06 29.12
CA PRO A 234 14.06 24.96 28.93
C PRO A 234 14.80 23.63 28.82
N GLN A 235 14.09 22.54 29.10
CA GLN A 235 14.68 21.24 28.94
C GLN A 235 15.07 21.01 27.48
N ARG A 236 16.21 20.35 27.25
CA ARG A 236 16.62 19.94 25.92
C ARG A 236 16.07 18.53 25.65
N PRO A 237 15.21 18.35 24.64
CA PRO A 237 14.72 17.04 24.29
C PRO A 237 15.87 16.14 23.79
N ARG A 238 15.79 14.85 24.12
CA ARG A 238 16.77 13.83 23.72
C ARG A 238 16.24 13.06 22.52
N LEU A 239 16.96 13.10 21.41
CA LEU A 239 16.62 12.36 20.20
C LEU A 239 16.95 10.87 20.37
N VAL A 240 16.02 10.01 19.96
CA VAL A 240 16.23 8.57 19.81
C VAL A 240 15.63 8.09 18.50
N THR A 241 16.33 7.17 17.83
CA THR A 241 15.84 6.46 16.64
C THR A 241 15.90 4.96 16.90
N GLN A 242 14.82 4.25 16.55
CA GLN A 242 14.70 2.81 16.70
C GLN A 242 13.92 2.23 15.51
N ARG A 243 14.16 0.96 15.18
CA ARG A 243 13.26 0.24 14.26
C ARG A 243 11.97 -0.14 14.99
N LEU A 244 10.85 0.36 14.49
CA LEU A 244 9.51 0.09 15.01
C LEU A 244 8.98 -1.25 14.49
N ILE A 245 9.09 -1.49 13.19
CA ILE A 245 8.58 -2.69 12.51
C ILE A 245 9.66 -3.25 11.61
N THR A 246 9.68 -4.58 11.52
CA THR A 246 10.61 -5.30 10.67
C THR A 246 9.84 -6.11 9.64
N ASN A 247 10.38 -6.19 8.42
CA ASN A 247 9.94 -7.09 7.37
C ASN A 247 8.44 -7.05 7.06
N SER A 248 7.88 -5.85 6.95
CA SER A 248 6.50 -5.63 6.51
C SER A 248 6.42 -5.55 4.99
N THR A 249 5.32 -6.06 4.42
CA THR A 249 5.14 -6.08 2.97
C THR A 249 4.35 -4.87 2.50
N VAL A 250 4.79 -4.22 1.42
CA VAL A 250 4.06 -3.12 0.80
C VAL A 250 2.84 -3.66 0.07
N LEU A 251 1.64 -3.24 0.48
CA LEU A 251 0.38 -3.56 -0.18
C LEU A 251 0.12 -2.67 -1.40
N GLY A 252 0.45 -1.38 -1.30
CA GLY A 252 0.13 -0.36 -2.30
C GLY A 252 0.87 0.93 -2.05
N VAL A 253 1.21 1.65 -3.11
CA VAL A 253 1.83 2.99 -3.06
C VAL A 253 0.89 3.97 -3.73
N GLY A 254 0.52 5.04 -3.04
CA GLY A 254 -0.54 5.97 -3.45
C GLY A 254 -1.94 5.48 -3.06
N GLU A 255 -2.95 6.13 -3.63
CA GLU A 255 -4.35 5.82 -3.40
C GLU A 255 -4.80 4.60 -4.21
N PHE A 256 -5.60 3.73 -3.59
CA PHE A 256 -6.24 2.64 -4.31
C PHE A 256 -7.35 3.17 -5.21
N ALA A 257 -7.42 2.66 -6.44
CA ALA A 257 -8.49 2.99 -7.36
C ALA A 257 -9.85 2.64 -6.73
N LEU A 258 -10.74 3.63 -6.67
CA LEU A 258 -12.12 3.43 -6.28
C LEU A 258 -12.92 3.09 -7.53
N GLU A 259 -13.33 1.83 -7.67
CA GLU A 259 -14.27 1.44 -8.71
C GLU A 259 -15.66 1.99 -8.37
N ILE A 260 -15.98 3.16 -8.90
CA ILE A 260 -17.33 3.73 -8.88
C ILE A 260 -17.90 3.53 -10.29
N GLU A 261 -18.92 2.68 -10.42
CA GLU A 261 -19.76 2.53 -11.63
C GLU A 261 -19.01 2.50 -12.98
N GLY A 262 -18.03 1.60 -13.14
CA GLY A 262 -17.47 1.24 -14.46
C GLY A 262 -16.56 2.28 -15.11
N GLU A 263 -16.17 3.33 -14.39
CA GLU A 263 -15.17 4.30 -14.82
C GLU A 263 -14.07 4.40 -13.77
N THR A 264 -12.84 4.02 -14.14
CA THR A 264 -11.66 4.22 -13.29
C THR A 264 -11.37 5.72 -13.25
N VAL A 265 -11.76 6.40 -12.17
CA VAL A 265 -11.38 7.78 -11.94
C VAL A 265 -9.93 7.78 -11.44
N GLU A 266 -8.97 7.87 -12.36
CA GLU A 266 -7.67 8.43 -12.01
C GLU A 266 -7.91 9.90 -11.67
N LEU A 267 -7.49 10.34 -10.48
CA LEU A 267 -7.51 11.76 -10.10
C LEU A 267 -6.52 12.50 -11.01
N ILE A 268 -7.02 12.95 -12.16
CA ILE A 268 -6.30 13.87 -13.04
C ILE A 268 -6.21 15.19 -12.26
N GLY A 269 -5.01 15.54 -11.82
CA GLY A 269 -4.75 16.82 -11.16
C GLY A 269 -5.32 17.97 -11.96
N GLU A 270 -5.98 18.90 -11.28
CA GLU A 270 -6.65 20.05 -11.89
C GLU A 270 -5.68 20.80 -12.82
N THR A 271 -6.00 20.82 -14.12
CA THR A 271 -5.36 21.71 -15.08
C THR A 271 -5.54 23.16 -14.61
N PRO A 272 -4.47 23.96 -14.49
CA PRO A 272 -4.61 25.38 -14.22
C PRO A 272 -5.41 26.06 -15.34
N GLU A 273 -6.41 26.87 -14.97
CA GLU A 273 -7.15 27.73 -15.91
C GLU A 273 -6.17 28.61 -16.70
N GLU A 274 -6.01 28.33 -17.99
CA GLU A 274 -5.28 29.19 -18.90
C GLU A 274 -6.15 30.38 -19.32
N GLY A 275 -5.60 31.57 -19.13
CA GLY A 275 -6.25 32.84 -19.41
C GLY A 275 -6.72 33.00 -20.85
N VAL A 276 -7.89 33.60 -20.98
CA VAL A 276 -8.56 33.96 -22.24
C VAL A 276 -7.73 34.97 -23.04
N GLY A 277 -7.30 34.65 -24.28
CA GLY A 277 -6.76 35.67 -25.19
C GLY A 277 -6.06 35.30 -26.52
N ALA A 278 -6.79 34.69 -27.48
CA ALA A 278 -6.65 34.80 -28.97
C ALA A 278 -5.38 34.30 -29.73
N PRO A 279 -5.43 34.08 -31.07
CA PRO A 279 -6.50 33.62 -31.98
C PRO A 279 -6.16 32.28 -32.69
N GLN A 280 -7.18 31.70 -33.34
CA GLN A 280 -7.15 30.43 -34.08
C GLN A 280 -6.01 30.30 -35.12
N GLY A 281 -5.23 29.22 -35.01
CA GLY A 281 -4.32 28.75 -36.05
C GLY A 281 -3.62 27.44 -35.67
N GLN A 282 -3.92 26.38 -36.43
CA GLN A 282 -3.34 25.02 -36.42
C GLN A 282 -3.52 24.14 -35.16
N ALA A 283 -4.37 23.13 -35.33
CA ALA A 283 -4.41 21.93 -34.49
C ALA A 283 -3.11 21.12 -34.65
N GLY A 284 -2.15 21.38 -33.77
CA GLY A 284 -1.27 20.33 -33.26
C GLY A 284 -1.90 19.82 -31.98
N ALA A 285 -2.20 18.52 -31.92
CA ALA A 285 -2.53 17.89 -30.64
C ALA A 285 -1.23 17.85 -29.83
N GLU A 286 -0.98 18.89 -29.03
CA GLU A 286 -0.04 18.80 -27.93
C GLU A 286 -0.63 17.81 -26.93
N GLN A 287 -0.13 16.59 -26.99
CA GLN A 287 -0.28 15.63 -25.89
C GLN A 287 0.41 16.27 -24.69
N GLY A 288 -0.38 16.80 -23.76
CA GLY A 288 0.11 17.28 -22.48
C GLY A 288 0.95 16.17 -21.84
N VAL A 289 2.18 16.52 -21.44
CA VAL A 289 3.01 15.61 -20.66
C VAL A 289 2.23 15.28 -19.38
N PRO A 290 1.96 14.00 -19.07
CA PRO A 290 1.24 13.67 -17.85
C PRO A 290 2.03 14.21 -16.65
N VAL A 291 1.37 15.02 -15.83
CA VAL A 291 1.92 15.50 -14.57
C VAL A 291 1.97 14.31 -13.63
N ILE A 292 3.16 13.79 -13.37
CA ILE A 292 3.37 12.70 -12.41
C ILE A 292 3.29 13.30 -11.01
N ILE A 293 2.17 13.07 -10.32
CA ILE A 293 2.01 13.43 -8.90
C ILE A 293 2.77 12.37 -8.09
N PRO A 294 3.78 12.75 -7.28
CA PRO A 294 4.47 11.79 -6.44
C PRO A 294 3.52 11.25 -5.35
N PRO A 295 3.60 9.96 -5.01
CA PRO A 295 2.77 9.40 -3.96
C PRO A 295 3.13 10.00 -2.60
N ASP A 296 2.10 10.31 -1.81
CA ASP A 296 2.19 10.87 -0.46
C ASP A 296 1.77 9.86 0.62
N ILE A 297 1.25 8.71 0.23
CA ILE A 297 0.84 7.62 1.12
C ILE A 297 1.36 6.26 0.64
N ILE A 298 1.58 5.37 1.59
CA ILE A 298 1.91 3.97 1.34
C ILE A 298 1.14 3.09 2.31
N THR A 299 0.67 1.94 1.83
CA THR A 299 -0.07 0.98 2.63
C THR A 299 0.81 -0.25 2.88
N LEU A 300 0.96 -0.63 4.15
CA LEU A 300 1.76 -1.79 4.57
C LEU A 300 0.87 -2.87 5.15
N ILE A 301 1.22 -4.13 4.88
CA ILE A 301 0.68 -5.32 5.52
C ILE A 301 1.50 -5.60 6.78
N VAL A 302 0.85 -5.52 7.93
CA VAL A 302 1.47 -5.61 9.25
C VAL A 302 0.65 -6.48 10.20
N THR A 303 1.23 -6.84 11.35
CA THR A 303 0.44 -7.49 12.40
C THR A 303 -0.53 -6.48 13.04
N PRO A 304 -1.62 -6.94 13.70
CA PRO A 304 -2.52 -6.03 14.40
C PRO A 304 -1.83 -5.19 15.48
N GLN A 305 -0.80 -5.73 16.14
CA GLN A 305 -0.02 -5.00 17.15
C GLN A 305 0.82 -3.89 16.51
N ASP A 306 1.45 -4.17 15.38
CA ASP A 306 2.24 -3.22 14.61
C ASP A 306 1.38 -2.09 14.04
N ALA A 307 0.17 -2.41 13.59
CA ALA A 307 -0.79 -1.40 13.13
C ALA A 307 -1.16 -0.41 14.25
N LEU A 308 -1.34 -0.90 15.48
CA LEU A 308 -1.57 -0.03 16.64
C LEU A 308 -0.34 0.83 16.95
N ALA A 309 0.87 0.28 16.83
CA ALA A 309 2.10 1.00 17.05
C ALA A 309 2.32 2.11 16.01
N ILE A 310 2.09 1.82 14.72
CA ILE A 310 2.10 2.80 13.64
C ILE A 310 1.05 3.88 13.89
N ASN A 311 -0.19 3.50 14.17
CA ASN A 311 -1.26 4.46 14.39
C ASN A 311 -0.95 5.38 15.58
N TRP A 312 -0.38 4.85 16.64
CA TRP A 312 0.09 5.65 17.77
C TRP A 312 1.22 6.60 17.37
N ALA A 313 2.21 6.11 16.61
CA ALA A 313 3.33 6.93 16.14
C ALA A 313 2.87 8.07 15.23
N ILE A 314 1.95 7.81 14.30
CA ILE A 314 1.37 8.83 13.41
C ILE A 314 0.62 9.89 14.23
N ASN A 315 -0.28 9.48 15.13
CA ASN A 315 -1.04 10.41 15.96
C ASN A 315 -0.18 11.14 17.00
N GLY A 316 0.95 10.55 17.38
CA GLY A 316 1.97 11.16 18.23
C GLY A 316 2.88 12.15 17.50
N GLY A 317 2.74 12.29 16.18
CA GLY A 317 3.60 13.15 15.36
C GLY A 317 5.05 12.68 15.31
N LEU A 318 5.29 11.37 15.40
CA LEU A 318 6.63 10.81 15.32
C LEU A 318 7.09 10.70 13.86
N ASP A 319 8.38 10.90 13.64
CA ASP A 319 8.97 10.83 12.31
C ASP A 319 9.16 9.36 11.91
N LEU A 320 8.41 8.93 10.91
CA LEU A 320 8.48 7.57 10.35
C LEU A 320 9.28 7.58 9.05
N THR A 321 10.21 6.63 8.91
CA THR A 321 11.05 6.47 7.71
C THR A 321 11.10 5.01 7.31
N LEU A 322 10.90 4.73 6.03
CA LEU A 322 10.93 3.37 5.49
C LEU A 322 12.33 3.06 4.97
N THR A 323 12.77 1.83 5.20
CA THR A 323 13.97 1.30 4.57
C THR A 323 13.63 0.08 3.75
N LEU A 324 14.05 0.08 2.48
CA LEU A 324 13.79 -1.00 1.55
C LEU A 324 14.69 -2.21 1.85
N ARG A 325 14.08 -3.39 1.97
CA ARG A 325 14.73 -4.66 2.21
C ARG A 325 14.76 -5.51 0.95
N SER A 326 15.78 -6.37 0.82
CA SER A 326 15.83 -7.36 -0.25
C SER A 326 14.72 -8.40 -0.06
N PRO A 327 13.92 -8.72 -1.11
CA PRO A 327 12.76 -9.61 -0.99
C PRO A 327 13.10 -11.07 -0.64
N ASN A 328 14.35 -11.49 -0.83
CA ASN A 328 14.82 -12.85 -0.56
C ASN A 328 15.87 -12.91 0.55
N ASP A 329 15.94 -11.90 1.42
CA ASP A 329 16.87 -11.89 2.54
C ASP A 329 16.47 -12.96 3.58
N PRO A 330 17.23 -14.06 3.72
CA PRO A 330 16.91 -15.13 4.65
C PRO A 330 17.42 -14.81 6.07
N THR A 331 18.05 -13.64 6.27
CA THR A 331 18.60 -13.30 7.58
C THR A 331 17.46 -13.19 8.59
N PRO A 332 17.59 -13.86 9.74
CA PRO A 332 16.63 -13.68 10.83
C PRO A 332 16.55 -12.19 11.19
N GLU A 333 15.43 -11.77 11.75
CA GLU A 333 15.26 -10.46 12.39
C GLU A 333 16.48 -10.15 13.28
N ILE A 334 17.41 -9.35 12.77
CA ILE A 334 18.56 -8.89 13.55
C ILE A 334 17.98 -7.84 14.50
N GLU A 335 17.93 -8.14 15.79
CA GLU A 335 17.52 -7.17 16.81
C GLU A 335 18.39 -5.90 16.67
N THR A 336 17.73 -4.74 16.59
CA THR A 336 18.40 -3.44 16.47
C THR A 336 18.46 -2.76 17.83
N ASP A 337 19.60 -2.19 18.15
CA ASP A 337 19.74 -1.32 19.31
C ASP A 337 19.26 0.11 19.00
N SER A 338 18.73 0.79 20.01
CA SER A 338 18.30 2.18 19.91
C SER A 338 19.49 3.10 19.67
N VAL A 339 19.40 3.92 18.63
CA VAL A 339 20.43 4.89 18.28
C VAL A 339 20.18 6.19 19.06
N THR A 340 21.17 6.56 19.87
CA THR A 340 21.24 7.82 20.62
C THR A 340 22.48 8.62 20.22
N LEU A 341 22.60 9.88 20.65
CA LEU A 341 23.83 10.64 20.42
C LEU A 341 25.08 9.92 20.98
N GLN A 342 24.94 9.30 22.15
CA GLN A 342 26.03 8.54 22.77
C GLN A 342 26.42 7.33 21.90
N PHE A 343 25.43 6.60 21.38
CA PHE A 343 25.67 5.48 20.45
C PHE A 343 26.44 5.93 19.20
N LEU A 344 26.08 7.10 18.64
CA LEU A 344 26.78 7.65 17.48
C LEU A 344 28.23 8.01 17.82
N ILE A 345 28.47 8.62 18.98
CA ILE A 345 29.81 8.98 19.45
C ILE A 345 30.68 7.75 19.64
N ASP A 346 30.14 6.73 20.30
CA ASP A 346 30.93 5.55 20.68
C ASP A 346 31.16 4.58 19.51
N ASN A 347 30.19 4.44 18.59
CA ASN A 347 30.26 3.44 17.52
C ASN A 347 30.69 4.00 16.15
N TYR A 348 30.58 5.31 15.91
CA TYR A 348 30.93 5.93 14.63
C TYR A 348 32.14 6.87 14.71
N ASP A 349 32.99 6.75 15.72
CA ASP A 349 34.21 7.55 15.91
C ASP A 349 33.96 9.07 15.85
N ILE A 350 32.79 9.53 16.33
CA ILE A 350 32.49 10.97 16.38
C ILE A 350 33.28 11.59 17.54
N ALA A 351 34.41 12.22 17.21
CA ALA A 351 35.22 12.91 18.20
C ALA A 351 34.51 14.16 18.72
N ILE A 352 34.24 14.20 20.04
CA ILE A 352 33.78 15.42 20.70
C ILE A 352 34.93 16.45 20.66
N PRO A 353 34.74 17.63 20.03
CA PRO A 353 35.80 18.63 19.96
C PRO A 353 36.26 19.05 21.35
N SER A 354 37.57 19.23 21.52
CA SER A 354 38.11 19.75 22.78
C SER A 354 37.64 21.19 23.02
N LYS A 355 37.46 21.55 24.29
CA LYS A 355 37.16 22.94 24.67
C LYS A 355 38.37 23.80 24.34
N LEU A 356 38.21 24.73 23.41
CA LEU A 356 39.26 25.68 23.03
C LEU A 356 39.14 26.99 23.85
N PRO A 357 40.25 27.65 24.21
CA PRO A 357 40.22 28.93 24.94
C PRO A 357 39.92 30.14 24.05
N TYR A 358 39.64 29.94 22.76
CA TYR A 358 39.40 30.98 21.76
C TYR A 358 38.28 30.54 20.78
N GLY A 359 37.57 31.51 20.20
CA GLY A 359 36.48 31.30 19.24
C GLY A 359 36.49 32.36 18.12
N THR A 360 35.67 32.17 17.08
CA THR A 360 35.56 33.12 15.95
C THR A 360 34.57 34.24 16.23
N GLU A 361 34.85 35.45 15.74
CA GLU A 361 33.95 36.62 15.76
C GLU A 361 33.66 37.07 14.31
N PRO A 362 32.38 37.24 13.91
CA PRO A 362 31.18 37.04 14.71
C PRO A 362 30.96 35.57 15.11
N ARG A 363 30.24 35.36 16.23
CA ARG A 363 29.85 34.03 16.69
C ARG A 363 29.20 33.25 15.54
N LEU A 364 29.63 32.00 15.35
CA LEU A 364 28.94 31.10 14.44
C LEU A 364 27.60 30.72 15.09
N THR A 365 26.51 31.35 14.67
CA THR A 365 25.15 30.89 14.95
C THR A 365 24.82 29.68 14.08
N ALA A 366 23.99 28.77 14.60
CA ALA A 366 23.49 27.65 13.81
C ALA A 366 22.91 28.17 12.49
N PRO A 367 23.37 27.69 11.32
CA PRO A 367 22.75 28.04 10.06
C PRO A 367 21.31 27.48 10.03
N ASP A 368 20.37 28.24 9.46
CA ASP A 368 19.08 27.69 9.03
C ASP A 368 19.36 26.70 7.89
N LEU A 369 19.61 25.45 8.25
CA LEU A 369 19.83 24.36 7.31
C LEU A 369 18.46 23.97 6.71
N VAL A 370 18.05 24.68 5.67
CA VAL A 370 16.93 24.27 4.82
C VAL A 370 17.46 23.24 3.82
N PHE A 371 17.25 21.96 4.11
CA PHE A 371 17.46 20.87 3.16
C PHE A 371 16.13 20.15 2.94
N PRO A 372 15.68 19.94 1.68
CA PRO A 372 16.32 20.33 0.41
C PRO A 372 16.23 21.84 0.15
N PRO A 373 17.12 22.43 -0.67
CA PRO A 373 16.88 23.77 -1.19
C PRO A 373 15.52 23.76 -1.89
N ASP A 374 14.68 24.77 -1.66
CA ASP A 374 13.44 24.96 -2.39
C ASP A 374 13.73 24.86 -3.89
N LEU A 375 13.50 23.68 -4.47
CA LEU A 375 13.45 23.48 -5.91
C LEU A 375 12.07 23.96 -6.34
N ASP A 376 11.86 25.27 -6.18
CA ASP A 376 10.76 26.01 -6.76
C ASP A 376 11.00 25.96 -8.27
N PHE A 377 10.55 24.88 -8.92
CA PHE A 377 10.54 24.70 -10.37
C PHE A 377 9.55 25.70 -10.96
N LYS A 378 9.89 26.98 -10.92
CA LYS A 378 9.22 27.99 -11.73
C LYS A 378 9.71 27.77 -13.16
N PRO A 379 8.84 27.35 -14.10
CA PRO A 379 9.23 27.28 -15.50
C PRO A 379 9.70 28.67 -15.91
N THR A 380 10.94 28.76 -16.37
CA THR A 380 11.47 30.00 -16.93
C THR A 380 10.72 30.25 -18.22
N PRO A 381 9.99 31.37 -18.38
CA PRO A 381 9.33 31.67 -19.63
C PRO A 381 10.41 31.77 -20.72
N VAL A 382 10.28 30.93 -21.74
CA VAL A 382 11.15 30.95 -22.92
C VAL A 382 10.92 32.29 -23.66
N PRO A 383 11.98 33.02 -24.05
CA PRO A 383 11.88 34.33 -24.68
C PRO A 383 11.26 34.32 -26.08
#